data_AF-A0A1V5XUM1-F1
#
_entry.id   AF-A0A1V5XUM1-F1
#
_cell.length_a   1.000
_cell.length_b   1.000
_cell.length_c   1.000
_cell.angle_alpha   90.00
_cell.angle_beta   90.00
_cell.angle_gamma   90.00
#
_symmetry.space_group_name_H-M   'P 1'
#
loop_
_entity.id
_entity.type
_entity.pdbx_description
1 polymer ?
#
loop_
_entity_poly.entity_id
_entity_poly.type
_entity_poly.pdbx_seq_one_letter_code
_entity_poly.pdbx_strand_id
1 'polypeptide(L)'
;MPKGIQGFLLQEVEDYYDKIIADYQIPPDKFFDNLDAPVLDAIMGVSTIKESLQKIHFFLNSLQMEEKREIELFYDLLKNIFWPLRELFGDELMVFLRDQEIETADWPRRKILFKPVSYTGAASELVNHLGLHSAGRQLHDKLRDILKDLTQGKTVEDEVRELMRRSADLGGLGFDQNMTDKALAEIKAIMSNIELMDEADYREYLAGHLARTLNLDNQAGFEEPDDEQIKTLKAGLPAKSREQTELDKAVEYAWSRIDKKPDSQYLQKRLQNVISSRLRDVRNAMELKSLLQRDTKVGGLGLSREEADGMAAVIESAYQETRAAIEQEERKKFESQLAEQKRKIEERRQQESEEHARWYQEKIKKRQVQETEQRQFAQAVKKELKTQVGHPLDGKDAALERSKYGRLVPVTGAVQPADKLERPTVLGLAKDTRPPATPGAGVPPAPVVKVSAATAELKQRPGAVSVDGVQTIRSGAPKLHGLIDELRGMTLSGFRRLGKEPKDSVNRINQYLSTLNEEAFSQKVQGIKAWQSSPLMRVYLDLVTESFKQGKPLAAIAEAKRAAGENTLTKDELEVLINLNNSMHF
;
A
#
# COMPACT_ATOMS: atom_id res chain seq x y z
N MET A 1 24.85 -9.01 -14.55
CA MET A 1 24.31 -9.17 -13.18
C MET A 1 24.86 -8.03 -12.33
N PRO A 2 24.04 -7.32 -11.54
CA PRO A 2 24.50 -6.28 -10.62
C PRO A 2 25.62 -6.78 -9.70
N LYS A 3 26.61 -5.91 -9.40
CA LYS A 3 27.77 -6.25 -8.57
C LYS A 3 27.40 -6.88 -7.22
N GLY A 4 26.33 -6.38 -6.59
CA GLY A 4 25.88 -6.87 -5.29
C GLY A 4 25.39 -8.32 -5.33
N ILE A 5 24.66 -8.69 -6.38
CA ILE A 5 24.18 -10.06 -6.57
C ILE A 5 25.36 -10.98 -6.90
N GLN A 6 26.27 -10.52 -7.78
CA GLN A 6 27.44 -11.31 -8.15
C GLN A 6 28.34 -11.59 -6.93
N GLY A 7 28.62 -10.58 -6.10
CA GLY A 7 29.40 -10.78 -4.87
C GLY A 7 28.71 -11.72 -3.89
N PHE A 8 27.41 -11.56 -3.69
CA PHE A 8 26.63 -12.44 -2.81
C PHE A 8 26.65 -13.90 -3.28
N LEU A 9 26.37 -14.15 -4.57
CA LEU A 9 26.34 -15.50 -5.14
C LEU A 9 27.72 -16.18 -5.12
N LEU A 10 28.79 -15.45 -5.43
CA LEU A 10 30.14 -16.02 -5.55
C LEU A 10 30.91 -16.14 -4.24
N GLN A 11 30.51 -15.43 -3.18
CA GLN A 11 31.25 -15.46 -1.92
C GLN A 11 30.44 -16.05 -0.78
N GLU A 12 29.17 -15.69 -0.66
CA GLU A 12 28.38 -16.02 0.53
C GLU A 12 27.49 -17.25 0.30
N VAL A 13 26.94 -17.39 -0.91
CA VAL A 13 26.08 -18.52 -1.23
C VAL A 13 26.91 -19.79 -1.42
N GLU A 14 28.11 -19.71 -1.99
CA GLU A 14 29.01 -20.86 -2.17
C GLU A 14 29.40 -21.49 -0.82
N ASP A 15 29.89 -20.68 0.13
CA ASP A 15 30.19 -21.12 1.51
C ASP A 15 28.96 -21.73 2.21
N TYR A 16 27.77 -21.18 1.91
CA TYR A 16 26.52 -21.66 2.48
C TYR A 16 26.03 -22.97 1.86
N TYR A 17 26.29 -23.19 0.58
CA TYR A 17 25.95 -24.43 -0.11
C TYR A 17 26.76 -25.62 0.38
N ASP A 18 28.06 -25.43 0.64
CA ASP A 18 28.89 -26.45 1.27
C ASP A 18 28.32 -26.88 2.64
N LYS A 19 27.83 -25.91 3.41
CA LYS A 19 27.15 -26.16 4.67
C LYS A 19 25.84 -26.94 4.47
N ILE A 20 25.02 -26.56 3.48
CA ILE A 20 23.76 -27.28 3.19
C ILE A 20 24.04 -28.74 2.80
N ILE A 21 25.02 -28.96 1.93
CA ILE A 21 25.41 -30.30 1.49
C ILE A 21 25.79 -31.17 2.70
N ALA A 22 26.60 -30.63 3.61
CA ALA A 22 27.03 -31.31 4.81
C ALA A 22 25.88 -31.56 5.81
N ASP A 23 25.15 -30.50 6.18
CA ASP A 23 24.12 -30.53 7.23
C ASP A 23 22.89 -31.35 6.83
N TYR A 24 22.52 -31.32 5.55
CA TYR A 24 21.35 -32.01 5.01
C TYR A 24 21.68 -33.33 4.29
N GLN A 25 22.96 -33.69 4.21
CA GLN A 25 23.45 -34.93 3.56
C GLN A 25 22.98 -35.07 2.10
N ILE A 26 22.97 -33.95 1.38
CA ILE A 26 22.57 -33.92 -0.03
C ILE A 26 23.74 -34.44 -0.88
N PRO A 27 23.54 -35.40 -1.81
CA PRO A 27 24.61 -35.86 -2.68
C PRO A 27 25.18 -34.70 -3.52
N PRO A 28 26.49 -34.42 -3.47
CA PRO A 28 27.09 -33.28 -4.17
C PRO A 28 26.85 -33.31 -5.69
N ASP A 29 26.81 -34.51 -6.29
CA ASP A 29 26.54 -34.73 -7.70
C ASP A 29 25.10 -34.37 -8.12
N LYS A 30 24.17 -34.31 -7.17
CA LYS A 30 22.76 -33.95 -7.41
C LYS A 30 22.40 -32.56 -6.92
N PHE A 31 23.27 -31.94 -6.15
CA PHE A 31 23.02 -30.64 -5.52
C PHE A 31 22.75 -29.55 -6.55
N PHE A 32 23.60 -29.45 -7.58
CA PHE A 32 23.51 -28.37 -8.56
C PHE A 32 22.18 -28.39 -9.32
N ASP A 33 21.84 -29.53 -9.94
CA ASP A 33 20.66 -29.62 -10.80
C ASP A 33 19.33 -29.53 -10.04
N ASN A 34 19.32 -29.93 -8.76
CA ASN A 34 18.08 -30.13 -8.02
C ASN A 34 17.88 -29.17 -6.84
N LEU A 35 18.91 -28.44 -6.43
CA LEU A 35 18.83 -27.44 -5.38
C LEU A 35 19.33 -26.08 -5.85
N ASP A 36 20.53 -26.00 -6.40
CA ASP A 36 21.09 -24.72 -6.85
C ASP A 36 20.36 -24.15 -8.06
N ALA A 37 20.16 -24.94 -9.12
CA ALA A 37 19.51 -24.49 -10.34
C ALA A 37 18.08 -23.95 -10.10
N PRO A 38 17.20 -24.60 -9.30
CA PRO A 38 15.92 -23.99 -8.92
C PRO A 38 16.06 -22.67 -8.15
N VAL A 39 17.03 -22.55 -7.25
CA VAL A 39 17.28 -21.29 -6.51
C VAL A 39 17.74 -20.19 -7.47
N LEU A 40 18.67 -20.49 -8.37
CA LEU A 40 19.14 -19.57 -9.40
C LEU A 40 18.04 -19.19 -10.38
N ASP A 41 17.19 -20.13 -10.80
CA ASP A 41 16.03 -19.86 -11.65
C ASP A 41 15.11 -18.81 -11.00
N ALA A 42 14.84 -18.91 -9.69
CA ALA A 42 14.11 -17.88 -8.97
C ALA A 42 14.84 -16.54 -8.94
N ILE A 43 16.12 -16.52 -8.59
CA ILE A 43 16.92 -15.28 -8.51
C ILE A 43 16.98 -14.57 -9.87
N MET A 44 17.01 -15.33 -10.96
CA MET A 44 17.06 -14.83 -12.33
C MET A 44 15.67 -14.51 -12.91
N GLY A 45 14.60 -14.75 -12.16
CA GLY A 45 13.21 -14.50 -12.58
C GLY A 45 12.70 -15.48 -13.65
N VAL A 46 13.36 -16.64 -13.81
CA VAL A 46 12.93 -17.73 -14.71
C VAL A 46 11.77 -18.50 -14.12
N SER A 47 11.70 -18.60 -12.79
CA SER A 47 10.56 -19.18 -12.06
C SER A 47 10.25 -18.41 -10.79
N THR A 48 9.07 -18.63 -10.23
CA THR A 48 8.69 -18.07 -8.93
C THR A 48 9.44 -18.77 -7.78
N ILE A 49 9.53 -18.14 -6.62
CA ILE A 49 10.03 -18.75 -5.37
C ILE A 49 9.23 -20.01 -5.06
N LYS A 50 7.91 -19.95 -5.23
CA LYS A 50 7.02 -21.09 -4.99
C LYS A 50 7.34 -22.26 -5.91
N GLU A 51 7.47 -22.03 -7.21
CA GLU A 51 7.83 -23.08 -8.18
C GLU A 51 9.20 -23.67 -7.90
N SER A 52 10.15 -22.82 -7.50
CA SER A 52 11.52 -23.23 -7.18
C SER A 52 11.56 -24.13 -5.95
N LEU A 53 10.89 -23.74 -4.87
CA LEU A 53 10.77 -24.57 -3.67
C LEU A 53 9.97 -25.85 -3.93
N GLN A 54 8.99 -25.85 -4.85
CA GLN A 54 8.29 -27.07 -5.27
C GLN A 54 9.19 -28.04 -6.04
N LYS A 55 10.08 -27.54 -6.92
CA LYS A 55 11.09 -28.39 -7.59
C LYS A 55 12.02 -29.04 -6.56
N ILE A 56 12.47 -28.26 -5.57
CA ILE A 56 13.33 -28.77 -4.49
C ILE A 56 12.55 -29.79 -3.65
N HIS A 57 11.29 -29.54 -3.31
CA HIS A 57 10.43 -30.51 -2.58
C HIS A 57 10.35 -31.86 -3.29
N PHE A 58 10.14 -31.85 -4.60
CA PHE A 58 10.09 -33.07 -5.39
C PHE A 58 11.41 -33.85 -5.33
N PHE A 59 12.53 -33.15 -5.39
CA PHE A 59 13.86 -33.76 -5.24
C PHE A 59 14.10 -34.33 -3.84
N LEU A 60 13.80 -33.58 -2.78
CA LEU A 60 14.01 -34.04 -1.40
C LEU A 60 13.15 -35.27 -1.07
N ASN A 61 11.91 -35.31 -1.58
CA ASN A 61 11.07 -36.52 -1.52
C ASN A 61 11.70 -37.71 -2.23
N SER A 62 12.37 -37.50 -3.37
CA SER A 62 13.08 -38.57 -4.09
C SER A 62 14.27 -39.14 -3.29
N LEU A 63 14.84 -38.33 -2.38
CA LEU A 63 15.86 -38.74 -1.42
C LEU A 63 15.28 -39.37 -0.14
N GLN A 64 13.96 -39.44 -0.02
CA GLN A 64 13.26 -39.90 1.20
C GLN A 64 13.68 -39.10 2.43
N MET A 65 13.92 -37.80 2.27
CA MET A 65 14.26 -36.92 3.39
C MET A 65 13.09 -36.86 4.38
N GLU A 66 13.42 -36.84 5.68
CA GLU A 66 12.42 -36.63 6.71
C GLU A 66 11.79 -35.24 6.58
N GLU A 67 10.45 -35.17 6.64
CA GLU A 67 9.66 -33.93 6.49
C GLU A 67 10.19 -32.78 7.37
N LYS A 68 10.61 -33.10 8.60
CA LYS A 68 11.20 -32.11 9.51
C LYS A 68 12.48 -31.48 8.94
N ARG A 69 13.39 -32.29 8.40
CA ARG A 69 14.66 -31.81 7.84
C ARG A 69 14.45 -31.03 6.54
N GLU A 70 13.45 -31.42 5.76
CA GLU A 70 13.05 -30.67 4.58
C GLU A 70 12.54 -29.27 4.95
N ILE A 71 11.67 -29.17 5.97
CA ILE A 71 11.18 -27.87 6.45
C ILE A 71 12.34 -27.00 6.97
N GLU A 72 13.28 -27.59 7.72
CA GLU A 72 14.48 -26.90 8.19
C GLU A 72 15.31 -26.36 7.00
N LEU A 73 15.53 -27.17 5.95
CA LEU A 73 16.24 -26.75 4.74
C LEU A 73 15.52 -25.60 4.02
N PHE A 74 14.20 -25.66 3.86
CA PHE A 74 13.44 -24.56 3.25
C PHE A 74 13.55 -23.27 4.05
N TYR A 75 13.45 -23.36 5.37
CA TYR A 75 13.63 -22.20 6.24
C TYR A 75 15.03 -21.60 6.08
N ASP A 76 16.05 -22.45 5.98
CA ASP A 76 17.44 -22.09 5.78
C ASP A 76 17.68 -21.41 4.42
N LEU A 77 17.12 -21.95 3.33
CA LEU A 77 17.16 -21.32 2.00
C LEU A 77 16.46 -19.96 2.00
N LEU A 78 15.26 -19.88 2.59
CA LEU A 78 14.50 -18.64 2.68
C LEU A 78 15.25 -17.57 3.48
N LYS A 79 15.80 -17.95 4.64
CA LYS A 79 16.48 -17.03 5.57
C LYS A 79 17.83 -16.55 5.06
N ASN A 80 18.63 -17.44 4.47
CA ASN A 80 20.03 -17.14 4.16
C ASN A 80 20.28 -16.84 2.68
N ILE A 81 19.34 -17.18 1.78
CA ILE A 81 19.48 -16.90 0.34
C ILE A 81 18.42 -15.91 -0.16
N PHE A 82 17.14 -16.25 -0.02
CA PHE A 82 16.06 -15.42 -0.56
C PHE A 82 15.87 -14.11 0.20
N TRP A 83 15.96 -14.13 1.53
CA TRP A 83 15.73 -12.96 2.37
C TRP A 83 16.76 -11.84 2.22
N PRO A 84 18.08 -12.11 2.13
CA PRO A 84 19.05 -11.08 1.77
C PRO A 84 18.74 -10.43 0.41
N LEU A 85 18.19 -11.20 -0.52
CA LEU A 85 17.82 -10.80 -1.88
C LEU A 85 16.36 -10.33 -2.02
N ARG A 86 15.63 -10.12 -0.90
CA ARG A 86 14.18 -9.84 -0.87
C ARG A 86 13.69 -8.72 -1.80
N GLU A 87 14.53 -7.74 -2.12
CA GLU A 87 14.16 -6.69 -3.07
C GLU A 87 14.01 -7.15 -4.52
N LEU A 88 14.64 -8.26 -4.92
CA LEU A 88 14.51 -8.82 -6.27
C LEU A 88 13.11 -9.37 -6.50
N PHE A 89 12.48 -9.88 -5.44
CA PHE A 89 11.22 -10.59 -5.52
C PHE A 89 9.99 -9.69 -5.31
N GLY A 90 10.21 -8.39 -5.07
CA GLY A 90 9.12 -7.45 -4.76
C GLY A 90 8.24 -7.96 -3.62
N ASP A 91 6.94 -8.07 -3.87
CA ASP A 91 5.97 -8.59 -2.89
C ASP A 91 5.88 -10.12 -2.84
N GLU A 92 6.44 -10.83 -3.82
CA GLU A 92 6.28 -12.28 -3.97
C GLU A 92 6.79 -13.05 -2.74
N LEU A 93 8.02 -12.74 -2.29
CA LEU A 93 8.61 -13.38 -1.11
C LEU A 93 7.77 -13.10 0.14
N MET A 94 7.27 -11.87 0.29
CA MET A 94 6.48 -11.49 1.46
C MET A 94 5.11 -12.17 1.47
N VAL A 95 4.48 -12.31 0.30
CA VAL A 95 3.23 -13.07 0.13
C VAL A 95 3.48 -14.53 0.45
N PHE A 96 4.56 -15.13 -0.08
CA PHE A 96 4.92 -16.51 0.19
C PHE A 96 5.15 -16.77 1.69
N LEU A 97 5.98 -15.95 2.35
CA LEU A 97 6.27 -16.09 3.78
C LEU A 97 5.00 -15.97 4.63
N ARG A 98 4.11 -15.03 4.30
CA ARG A 98 2.83 -14.87 4.98
C ARG A 98 1.91 -16.07 4.79
N ASP A 99 1.80 -16.57 3.56
CA ASP A 99 0.96 -17.72 3.23
C ASP A 99 1.47 -19.02 3.89
N GLN A 100 2.76 -19.09 4.20
CA GLN A 100 3.39 -20.17 4.97
C GLN A 100 3.45 -19.90 6.49
N GLU A 101 2.88 -18.78 6.97
CA GLU A 101 2.90 -18.37 8.39
C GLU A 101 4.33 -18.29 8.99
N ILE A 102 5.31 -17.89 8.18
CA ILE A 102 6.72 -17.79 8.59
C ILE A 102 7.00 -16.41 9.20
N GLU A 103 7.45 -16.39 10.45
CA GLU A 103 7.91 -15.18 11.14
C GLU A 103 9.37 -14.86 10.80
N THR A 104 9.66 -13.59 10.46
CA THR A 104 10.99 -13.11 10.06
C THR A 104 11.61 -12.10 11.01
N ALA A 105 11.02 -11.87 12.19
CA ALA A 105 11.47 -10.85 13.14
C ALA A 105 12.94 -11.05 13.58
N ASP A 106 13.36 -12.30 13.71
CA ASP A 106 14.70 -12.71 14.15
C ASP A 106 15.66 -12.97 12.97
N TRP A 107 15.25 -12.69 11.73
CA TRP A 107 16.08 -12.92 10.57
C TRP A 107 17.13 -11.83 10.38
N PRO A 108 18.25 -12.14 9.69
CA PRO A 108 19.26 -11.15 9.38
C PRO A 108 18.64 -9.92 8.70
N ARG A 109 18.92 -8.73 9.22
CA ARG A 109 18.42 -7.47 8.61
C ARG A 109 19.19 -7.09 7.35
N ARG A 110 20.39 -7.65 7.18
CA ARG A 110 21.28 -7.42 6.06
C ARG A 110 20.52 -7.61 4.74
N LYS A 111 20.84 -6.76 3.79
CA LYS A 111 20.19 -6.70 2.49
C LYS A 111 21.25 -6.57 1.42
N ILE A 112 21.09 -7.34 0.35
CA ILE A 112 21.95 -7.23 -0.81
C ILE A 112 21.34 -6.20 -1.74
N LEU A 113 22.03 -5.06 -1.86
CA LEU A 113 21.62 -3.97 -2.74
C LEU A 113 22.15 -4.23 -4.15
N PHE A 114 21.28 -4.15 -5.13
CA PHE A 114 21.61 -4.35 -6.55
C PHE A 114 21.42 -3.08 -7.39
N LYS A 115 20.90 -2.01 -6.79
CA LYS A 115 20.87 -0.66 -7.38
C LYS A 115 22.05 0.13 -6.81
N PRO A 116 22.57 1.13 -7.56
CA PRO A 116 23.51 2.10 -7.01
C PRO A 116 22.90 2.79 -5.79
N VAL A 117 23.77 3.26 -4.89
CA VAL A 117 23.35 3.91 -3.64
C VAL A 117 24.15 5.19 -3.46
N SER A 118 23.47 6.24 -2.98
CA SER A 118 24.19 7.46 -2.55
C SER A 118 25.09 7.17 -1.35
N TYR A 119 26.14 7.97 -1.15
CA TYR A 119 26.96 7.88 0.07
C TYR A 119 26.12 7.99 1.35
N THR A 120 25.10 8.87 1.36
CA THR A 120 24.16 8.99 2.49
C THR A 120 23.36 7.70 2.73
N GLY A 121 22.92 7.03 1.65
CA GLY A 121 22.24 5.74 1.74
C GLY A 121 23.17 4.64 2.27
N ALA A 122 24.39 4.56 1.74
CA ALA A 122 25.41 3.60 2.18
C ALA A 122 25.81 3.80 3.65
N ALA A 123 25.93 5.04 4.11
CA ALA A 123 26.16 5.35 5.52
C ALA A 123 25.01 4.86 6.41
N SER A 124 23.77 4.89 5.90
CA SER A 124 22.61 4.39 6.63
C SER A 124 22.59 2.87 6.74
N GLU A 125 22.99 2.17 5.68
CA GLU A 125 23.18 0.72 5.73
C GLU A 125 24.29 0.34 6.70
N LEU A 126 25.41 1.07 6.70
CA LEU A 126 26.50 0.85 7.64
C LEU A 126 26.04 1.00 9.10
N VAL A 127 25.26 2.04 9.42
CA VAL A 127 24.68 2.22 10.76
C VAL A 127 23.80 1.04 11.16
N ASN A 128 22.98 0.53 10.23
CA ASN A 128 22.13 -0.64 10.47
C ASN A 128 22.95 -1.91 10.73
N HIS A 129 23.98 -2.17 9.92
CA HIS A 129 24.85 -3.35 10.06
C HIS A 129 25.68 -3.33 11.36
N LEU A 130 26.09 -2.13 11.79
CA LEU A 130 26.79 -1.92 13.06
C LEU A 130 25.83 -1.94 14.27
N GLY A 131 24.51 -1.95 14.05
CA GLY A 131 23.52 -1.96 15.11
C GLY A 131 23.34 -0.61 15.81
N LEU A 132 23.83 0.47 15.22
CA LEU A 132 23.92 1.81 15.81
C LEU A 132 22.63 2.64 15.59
N HIS A 133 21.46 2.03 15.78
CA HIS A 133 20.15 2.61 15.43
C HIS A 133 19.80 3.90 16.20
N SER A 134 20.40 4.12 17.38
CA SER A 134 20.24 5.34 18.17
C SER A 134 21.30 6.41 17.87
N ALA A 135 22.10 6.21 16.82
CA ALA A 135 23.15 7.14 16.46
C ALA A 135 22.57 8.48 15.98
N GLY A 136 23.17 9.57 16.46
CA GLY A 136 22.81 10.92 16.03
C GLY A 136 23.22 11.20 14.58
N ARG A 137 22.61 12.23 13.99
CA ARG A 137 22.90 12.70 12.62
C ARG A 137 24.41 12.89 12.35
N GLN A 138 25.16 13.36 13.35
CA GLN A 138 26.61 13.55 13.24
C GLN A 138 27.38 12.27 12.90
N LEU A 139 26.98 11.11 13.42
CA LEU A 139 27.64 9.85 13.09
C LEU A 139 27.37 9.48 11.62
N HIS A 140 26.11 9.61 11.19
CA HIS A 140 25.74 9.37 9.79
C HIS A 140 26.54 10.25 8.83
N ASP A 141 26.65 11.55 9.11
CA ASP A 141 27.39 12.49 8.28
C ASP A 141 28.88 12.10 8.20
N LYS A 142 29.50 11.74 9.34
CA LYS A 142 30.90 11.30 9.35
C LYS A 142 31.12 10.00 8.59
N LEU A 143 30.23 9.02 8.74
CA LEU A 143 30.31 7.76 8.00
C LEU A 143 30.12 7.96 6.49
N ARG A 144 29.22 8.87 6.09
CA ARG A 144 29.06 9.29 4.69
C ARG A 144 30.35 9.90 4.16
N ASP A 145 30.95 10.82 4.91
CA ASP A 145 32.17 11.52 4.48
C ASP A 145 33.36 10.55 4.38
N ILE A 146 33.50 9.63 5.34
CA ILE A 146 34.48 8.54 5.28
C ILE A 146 34.31 7.69 4.02
N LEU A 147 33.08 7.24 3.72
CA LEU A 147 32.80 6.47 2.51
C LEU A 147 33.16 7.25 1.25
N LYS A 148 32.80 8.54 1.19
CA LYS A 148 33.12 9.42 0.06
C LYS A 148 34.63 9.59 -0.12
N ASP A 149 35.35 9.90 0.95
CA ASP A 149 36.79 10.16 0.89
C ASP A 149 37.59 8.91 0.59
N LEU A 150 37.21 7.74 1.12
CA LEU A 150 37.82 6.45 0.76
C LEU A 150 37.57 6.11 -0.71
N THR A 151 36.34 6.29 -1.19
CA THR A 151 35.98 5.98 -2.58
C THR A 151 36.70 6.91 -3.57
N GLN A 152 36.95 8.16 -3.18
CA GLN A 152 37.72 9.14 -3.98
C GLN A 152 39.24 9.03 -3.80
N GLY A 153 39.73 8.12 -2.96
CA GLY A 153 41.16 7.96 -2.65
C GLY A 153 41.78 9.16 -1.92
N LYS A 154 40.97 9.99 -1.27
CA LYS A 154 41.42 11.15 -0.48
C LYS A 154 41.97 10.77 0.89
N THR A 155 41.53 9.61 1.40
CA THR A 155 41.97 9.05 2.67
C THR A 155 42.33 7.59 2.47
N VAL A 156 43.19 7.07 3.35
CA VAL A 156 43.57 5.65 3.38
C VAL A 156 42.96 4.93 4.58
N GLU A 157 42.86 3.60 4.52
CA GLU A 157 42.22 2.77 5.55
C GLU A 157 42.81 3.02 6.95
N ASP A 158 44.13 3.21 7.06
CA ASP A 158 44.80 3.46 8.34
C ASP A 158 44.43 4.82 8.95
N GLU A 159 44.25 5.86 8.13
CA GLU A 159 43.79 7.17 8.59
C GLU A 159 42.34 7.10 9.08
N VAL A 160 41.50 6.35 8.38
CA VAL A 160 40.11 6.10 8.77
C VAL A 160 40.06 5.31 10.07
N ARG A 161 40.90 4.28 10.23
CA ARG A 161 41.02 3.50 11.47
C ARG A 161 41.34 4.40 12.66
N GLU A 162 42.27 5.33 12.50
CA GLU A 162 42.62 6.31 13.55
C GLU A 162 41.47 7.29 13.82
N LEU A 163 40.81 7.80 12.78
CA LEU A 163 39.65 8.69 12.90
C LEU A 163 38.48 8.02 13.65
N MET A 164 38.21 6.74 13.38
CA MET A 164 37.14 5.99 14.04
C MET A 164 37.41 5.82 15.53
N ARG A 165 38.67 5.59 15.93
CA ARG A 165 39.06 5.40 17.34
C ARG A 165 39.15 6.68 18.12
N ARG A 166 39.50 7.78 17.46
CA ARG A 166 39.60 9.11 18.08
C ARG A 166 38.28 9.44 18.78
N SER A 167 38.35 10.07 19.95
CA SER A 167 37.16 10.43 20.73
C SER A 167 36.23 11.37 19.94
N ALA A 168 34.93 11.30 20.22
CA ALA A 168 33.94 12.17 19.58
C ALA A 168 34.24 13.67 19.79
N ASP A 169 34.76 14.03 20.97
CA ASP A 169 35.15 15.40 21.33
C ASP A 169 36.29 15.96 20.48
N LEU A 170 37.17 15.09 19.98
CA LEU A 170 38.28 15.44 19.09
C LEU A 170 37.93 15.24 17.61
N GLY A 171 36.63 15.14 17.30
CA GLY A 171 36.15 14.99 15.93
C GLY A 171 36.14 13.55 15.41
N GLY A 172 36.50 12.54 16.20
CA GLY A 172 36.42 11.12 15.82
C GLY A 172 35.07 10.45 16.08
N LEU A 173 35.02 9.12 16.02
CA LEU A 173 33.80 8.34 16.27
C LEU A 173 33.75 7.67 17.66
N GLY A 174 34.88 7.57 18.35
CA GLY A 174 34.99 6.93 19.66
C GLY A 174 34.73 5.42 19.63
N PHE A 175 34.97 4.76 18.49
CA PHE A 175 34.81 3.32 18.37
C PHE A 175 35.96 2.58 19.08
N ASP A 176 35.65 1.44 19.68
CA ASP A 176 36.67 0.52 20.17
C ASP A 176 37.34 -0.25 19.01
N GLN A 177 38.37 -1.06 19.31
CA GLN A 177 39.08 -1.87 18.32
C GLN A 177 38.12 -2.75 17.51
N ASN A 178 37.23 -3.46 18.18
CA ASN A 178 36.36 -4.46 17.57
C ASN A 178 35.33 -3.79 16.65
N MET A 179 34.70 -2.72 17.12
CA MET A 179 33.77 -1.92 16.34
C MET A 179 34.45 -1.27 15.14
N THR A 180 35.69 -0.78 15.30
CA THR A 180 36.46 -0.21 14.20
C THR A 180 36.76 -1.26 13.13
N ASP A 181 37.23 -2.44 13.53
CA ASP A 181 37.56 -3.52 12.59
C ASP A 181 36.29 -4.02 11.87
N LYS A 182 35.16 -4.13 12.58
CA LYS A 182 33.86 -4.44 12.00
C LYS A 182 33.41 -3.36 11.00
N ALA A 183 33.51 -2.08 11.36
CA ALA A 183 33.13 -0.97 10.49
C ALA A 183 33.97 -0.93 9.21
N LEU A 184 35.27 -1.16 9.30
CA LEU A 184 36.16 -1.23 8.13
C LEU A 184 35.82 -2.42 7.23
N ALA A 185 35.52 -3.59 7.81
CA ALA A 185 35.09 -4.76 7.05
C ALA A 185 33.77 -4.48 6.28
N GLU A 186 32.78 -3.87 6.94
CA GLU A 186 31.51 -3.49 6.33
C GLU A 186 31.68 -2.42 5.24
N ILE A 187 32.51 -1.41 5.48
CA ILE A 187 32.84 -0.39 4.45
C ILE A 187 33.46 -1.06 3.22
N LYS A 188 34.42 -1.96 3.42
CA LYS A 188 35.06 -2.68 2.33
C LYS A 188 34.05 -3.53 1.54
N ALA A 189 33.16 -4.22 2.25
CA ALA A 189 32.09 -5.01 1.63
C ALA A 189 31.12 -4.14 0.82
N ILE A 190 30.74 -2.96 1.35
CA ILE A 190 29.91 -2.00 0.63
C ILE A 190 30.64 -1.51 -0.64
N MET A 191 31.90 -1.11 -0.53
CA MET A 191 32.68 -0.61 -1.67
C MET A 191 32.96 -1.66 -2.75
N SER A 192 33.11 -2.95 -2.37
CA SER A 192 33.33 -4.02 -3.35
C SER A 192 32.05 -4.44 -4.06
N ASN A 193 30.93 -4.44 -3.34
CA ASN A 193 29.70 -5.07 -3.80
C ASN A 193 28.65 -4.07 -4.30
N ILE A 194 28.76 -2.79 -3.94
CA ILE A 194 27.74 -1.77 -4.24
C ILE A 194 28.36 -0.63 -5.04
N GLU A 195 27.66 -0.19 -6.09
CA GLU A 195 28.03 1.03 -6.80
C GLU A 195 27.62 2.26 -5.98
N LEU A 196 28.61 3.01 -5.52
CA LEU A 196 28.41 4.24 -4.75
C LEU A 196 28.39 5.46 -5.69
N MET A 197 27.43 6.35 -5.48
CA MET A 197 27.27 7.58 -6.25
C MET A 197 27.21 8.80 -5.34
N ASP A 198 27.59 9.96 -5.86
CA ASP A 198 27.30 11.24 -5.19
C ASP A 198 25.77 11.44 -5.10
N GLU A 199 25.31 12.19 -4.10
CA GLU A 199 23.91 12.55 -3.95
C GLU A 199 23.32 13.23 -5.19
N ALA A 200 24.11 14.03 -5.93
CA ALA A 200 23.67 14.66 -7.16
C ALA A 200 23.45 13.62 -8.28
N ASP A 201 24.46 12.78 -8.53
CA ASP A 201 24.43 11.75 -9.56
C ASP A 201 23.35 10.69 -9.25
N TYR A 202 23.17 10.36 -7.97
CA TYR A 202 22.13 9.44 -7.53
C TYR A 202 20.72 9.99 -7.80
N ARG A 203 20.50 11.31 -7.65
CA ARG A 203 19.22 11.93 -8.01
C ARG A 203 18.93 11.85 -9.50
N GLU A 204 19.96 12.05 -10.32
CA GLU A 204 19.85 11.91 -11.78
C GLU A 204 19.60 10.46 -12.19
N TYR A 205 20.34 9.52 -11.60
CA TYR A 205 20.09 8.09 -11.75
C TYR A 205 18.65 7.72 -11.42
N LEU A 206 18.13 8.17 -10.26
CA LEU A 206 16.74 7.91 -9.86
C LEU A 206 15.73 8.54 -10.84
N ALA A 207 15.95 9.78 -11.28
CA ALA A 207 15.08 10.44 -12.24
C ALA A 207 15.05 9.69 -13.58
N GLY A 208 16.21 9.25 -14.08
CA GLY A 208 16.33 8.46 -15.30
C GLY A 208 15.79 7.03 -15.16
N HIS A 209 15.96 6.41 -13.99
CA HIS A 209 15.39 5.09 -13.69
C HIS A 209 13.86 5.17 -13.61
N LEU A 210 13.30 6.13 -12.88
CA LEU A 210 11.86 6.39 -12.82
C LEU A 210 11.28 6.69 -14.21
N ALA A 211 11.95 7.53 -15.01
CA ALA A 211 11.51 7.80 -16.37
C ALA A 211 11.51 6.53 -17.24
N ARG A 212 12.50 5.65 -17.11
CA ARG A 212 12.53 4.35 -17.79
C ARG A 212 11.44 3.41 -17.29
N THR A 213 11.27 3.27 -15.98
CA THR A 213 10.22 2.45 -15.35
C THR A 213 8.82 2.92 -15.71
N LEU A 214 8.59 4.24 -15.84
CA LEU A 214 7.32 4.81 -16.28
C LEU A 214 7.11 4.71 -17.81
N ASN A 215 8.18 4.61 -18.60
CA ASN A 215 8.11 4.41 -20.06
C ASN A 215 8.13 2.93 -20.47
N LEU A 216 8.26 1.99 -19.53
CA LEU A 216 8.38 0.56 -19.78
C LEU A 216 7.09 -0.12 -20.30
N ASP A 217 5.99 0.63 -20.47
CA ASP A 217 4.81 0.21 -21.24
C ASP A 217 4.98 0.38 -22.77
N ASN A 218 6.08 0.97 -23.26
CA ASN A 218 6.41 1.03 -24.69
C ASN A 218 7.75 0.32 -24.95
N GLN A 219 7.71 -1.00 -25.15
CA GLN A 219 8.87 -1.82 -25.51
C GLN A 219 9.43 -1.46 -26.89
N ALA A 220 10.73 -1.15 -26.99
CA ALA A 220 11.66 -1.57 -28.05
C ALA A 220 13.04 -0.91 -27.81
N GLY A 221 14.12 -1.68 -28.00
CA GLY A 221 15.49 -1.23 -27.81
C GLY A 221 15.86 -0.01 -28.64
N PHE A 222 16.59 0.90 -28.02
CA PHE A 222 17.34 1.96 -28.69
C PHE A 222 18.71 2.04 -28.02
N GLU A 223 19.76 1.82 -28.82
CA GLU A 223 21.12 2.22 -28.46
C GLU A 223 21.16 3.73 -28.27
N GLU A 224 21.81 4.18 -27.19
CA GLU A 224 22.00 5.60 -26.90
C GLU A 224 22.87 6.24 -28.01
N PRO A 225 22.42 7.32 -28.66
CA PRO A 225 23.21 7.99 -29.69
C PRO A 225 24.29 8.87 -29.06
N ASP A 226 25.50 8.78 -29.61
CA ASP A 226 26.70 9.52 -29.23
C ASP A 226 26.54 11.06 -29.37
N ASP A 227 27.28 11.81 -28.56
CA ASP A 227 27.22 13.25 -28.36
C ASP A 227 27.38 14.08 -29.65
N GLU A 228 28.03 13.53 -30.67
CA GLU A 228 28.19 14.17 -31.99
C GLU A 228 26.91 14.11 -32.85
N GLN A 229 26.12 13.05 -32.74
CA GLN A 229 24.82 12.95 -33.42
C GLN A 229 23.80 13.89 -32.78
N ILE A 230 23.88 14.13 -31.47
CA ILE A 230 23.00 15.05 -30.74
C ILE A 230 23.20 16.51 -31.20
N LYS A 231 24.44 16.91 -31.51
CA LYS A 231 24.74 18.28 -31.99
C LYS A 231 24.22 18.52 -33.41
N THR A 232 24.36 17.54 -34.30
CA THR A 232 23.88 17.65 -35.68
C THR A 232 22.35 17.60 -35.76
N LEU A 233 21.71 16.79 -34.90
CA LEU A 233 20.25 16.77 -34.76
C LEU A 233 19.68 18.07 -34.15
N LYS A 234 20.38 18.70 -33.19
CA LYS A 234 19.97 20.02 -32.65
C LYS A 234 20.00 21.15 -33.66
N ALA A 235 20.86 21.08 -34.69
CA ALA A 235 20.95 22.09 -35.73
C ALA A 235 19.87 21.93 -36.83
N GLY A 236 19.31 20.73 -37.00
CA GLY A 236 18.31 20.40 -38.02
C GLY A 236 16.86 20.35 -37.54
N LEU A 237 16.61 20.45 -36.24
CA LEU A 237 15.25 20.53 -35.69
C LEU A 237 14.73 21.97 -35.85
N PRO A 238 13.63 22.22 -36.59
CA PRO A 238 12.96 23.51 -36.49
C PRO A 238 12.57 23.68 -35.02
N ALA A 239 12.99 24.79 -34.41
CA ALA A 239 12.56 25.14 -33.07
C ALA A 239 11.03 25.02 -33.06
N LYS A 240 10.49 23.99 -32.39
CA LYS A 240 9.06 23.94 -32.10
C LYS A 240 8.81 25.19 -31.27
N SER A 241 8.28 26.23 -31.92
CA SER A 241 7.78 27.41 -31.25
C SER A 241 6.83 26.89 -30.18
N ARG A 242 7.23 26.96 -28.91
CA ARG A 242 6.26 26.77 -27.83
C ARG A 242 5.17 27.78 -28.14
N GLU A 243 3.97 27.30 -28.47
CA GLU A 243 2.82 28.17 -28.63
C GLU A 243 2.72 28.97 -27.33
N GLN A 244 2.88 30.29 -27.42
CA GLN A 244 2.85 31.17 -26.25
C GLN A 244 1.50 30.99 -25.56
N THR A 245 1.51 30.62 -24.28
CA THR A 245 0.28 30.49 -23.50
C THR A 245 -0.35 31.87 -23.31
N GLU A 246 -1.66 31.93 -23.02
CA GLU A 246 -2.32 33.21 -22.71
C GLU A 246 -1.71 33.87 -21.47
N LEU A 247 -1.18 33.07 -20.54
CA LEU A 247 -0.39 33.56 -19.43
C LEU A 247 0.93 34.21 -19.89
N ASP A 248 1.67 33.62 -20.82
CA ASP A 248 2.93 34.19 -21.30
C ASP A 248 2.67 35.55 -21.99
N LYS A 249 1.60 35.64 -22.78
CA LYS A 249 1.13 36.89 -23.39
C LYS A 249 0.74 37.92 -22.33
N ALA A 250 0.05 37.50 -21.27
CA ALA A 250 -0.36 38.37 -20.19
C ALA A 250 0.83 38.88 -19.35
N VAL A 251 1.84 38.03 -19.11
CA VAL A 251 3.09 38.44 -18.45
C VAL A 251 3.84 39.44 -19.30
N GLU A 252 3.96 39.20 -20.61
CA GLU A 252 4.61 40.12 -21.55
C GLU A 252 3.85 41.46 -21.66
N TYR A 253 2.52 41.39 -21.67
CA TYR A 253 1.64 42.56 -21.63
C TYR A 253 1.87 43.42 -20.38
N ALA A 254 1.84 42.81 -19.20
CA ALA A 254 2.13 43.50 -17.94
C ALA A 254 3.57 44.05 -17.92
N TRP A 255 4.54 43.26 -18.40
CA TRP A 255 5.94 43.64 -18.48
C TRP A 255 6.18 44.87 -19.36
N SER A 256 5.50 44.97 -20.49
CA SER A 256 5.65 46.09 -21.42
C SER A 256 5.22 47.44 -20.82
N ARG A 257 4.23 47.43 -19.92
CA ARG A 257 3.63 48.61 -19.28
C ARG A 257 4.34 49.09 -18.01
N ILE A 258 5.34 48.36 -17.54
CA ILE A 258 6.14 48.76 -16.39
C ILE A 258 7.23 49.71 -16.87
N ASP A 259 7.13 51.00 -16.54
CA ASP A 259 8.07 52.03 -17.00
C ASP A 259 9.49 51.83 -16.42
N LYS A 260 9.59 51.69 -15.09
CA LYS A 260 10.86 51.49 -14.38
C LYS A 260 11.10 50.00 -14.13
N LYS A 261 11.92 49.39 -14.98
CA LYS A 261 12.34 47.99 -14.83
C LYS A 261 13.65 47.92 -14.02
N PRO A 262 13.86 46.86 -13.22
CA PRO A 262 15.16 46.65 -12.56
C PRO A 262 16.29 46.49 -13.58
N ASP A 263 17.47 47.07 -13.31
CA ASP A 263 18.62 47.00 -14.22
C ASP A 263 19.23 45.59 -14.31
N SER A 264 19.15 44.82 -13.22
CA SER A 264 19.72 43.48 -13.16
C SER A 264 18.84 42.45 -13.86
N GLN A 265 19.43 41.67 -14.78
CA GLN A 265 18.77 40.54 -15.44
C GLN A 265 18.15 39.54 -14.44
N TYR A 266 18.78 39.37 -13.28
CA TYR A 266 18.27 38.53 -12.20
C TYR A 266 16.99 39.10 -11.58
N LEU A 267 16.96 40.41 -11.29
CA LEU A 267 15.78 41.08 -10.76
C LEU A 267 14.66 41.18 -11.78
N GLN A 268 14.99 41.27 -13.07
CA GLN A 268 14.00 41.23 -14.15
C GLN A 268 13.28 39.88 -14.21
N LYS A 269 14.01 38.77 -14.19
CA LYS A 269 13.42 37.42 -14.10
C LYS A 269 12.59 37.24 -12.83
N ARG A 270 13.07 37.79 -11.70
CA ARG A 270 12.32 37.77 -10.45
C ARG A 270 10.99 38.52 -10.58
N LEU A 271 11.00 39.71 -11.17
CA LEU A 271 9.79 40.49 -11.41
C LEU A 271 8.81 39.77 -12.36
N GLN A 272 9.29 39.13 -13.42
CA GLN A 272 8.45 38.29 -14.30
C GLN A 272 7.75 37.16 -13.52
N ASN A 273 8.45 36.50 -12.59
CA ASN A 273 7.85 35.46 -11.74
C ASN A 273 6.82 36.04 -10.75
N VAL A 274 7.04 37.26 -10.27
CA VAL A 274 6.10 37.95 -9.39
C VAL A 274 4.82 38.30 -10.14
N ILE A 275 4.95 38.83 -11.36
CA ILE A 275 3.84 39.11 -12.28
C ILE A 275 3.07 37.82 -12.59
N SER A 276 3.77 36.78 -13.04
CA SER A 276 3.17 35.48 -13.39
C SER A 276 2.37 34.89 -12.23
N SER A 277 2.91 34.94 -11.01
CA SER A 277 2.23 34.41 -9.84
C SER A 277 0.99 35.22 -9.44
N ARG A 278 0.97 36.54 -9.67
CA ARG A 278 -0.24 37.34 -9.45
C ARG A 278 -1.29 37.04 -10.53
N LEU A 279 -0.87 36.91 -11.79
CA LEU A 279 -1.75 36.59 -12.92
C LEU A 279 -2.42 35.22 -12.80
N ARG A 280 -1.79 34.26 -12.12
CA ARG A 280 -2.35 32.94 -11.76
C ARG A 280 -3.23 32.95 -10.48
N ASP A 281 -3.48 34.12 -9.90
CA ASP A 281 -4.23 34.29 -8.65
C ASP A 281 -3.65 33.53 -7.43
N VAL A 282 -2.36 33.16 -7.47
CA VAL A 282 -1.66 32.47 -6.37
C VAL A 282 -1.32 33.43 -5.21
N ARG A 283 -1.26 34.73 -5.49
CA ARG A 283 -0.94 35.78 -4.51
C ARG A 283 -1.96 36.90 -4.57
N ASN A 284 -2.27 37.51 -3.43
CA ASN A 284 -3.17 38.65 -3.35
C ASN A 284 -2.45 40.00 -3.58
N ALA A 285 -3.22 41.08 -3.76
CA ALA A 285 -2.69 42.41 -4.04
C ALA A 285 -1.80 42.98 -2.91
N MET A 286 -2.07 42.62 -1.65
CA MET A 286 -1.26 43.08 -0.51
C MET A 286 0.09 42.37 -0.45
N GLU A 287 0.11 41.07 -0.72
CA GLU A 287 1.33 40.26 -0.82
C GLU A 287 2.21 40.71 -1.99
N LEU A 288 1.59 41.04 -3.14
CA LEU A 288 2.29 41.62 -4.27
C LEU A 288 3.05 42.88 -3.85
N LYS A 289 2.35 43.85 -3.24
CA LYS A 289 2.96 45.09 -2.76
C LYS A 289 4.06 44.86 -1.73
N SER A 290 3.83 43.97 -0.77
CA SER A 290 4.84 43.60 0.23
C SER A 290 6.10 43.05 -0.43
N LEU A 291 5.97 42.18 -1.43
CA LEU A 291 7.10 41.56 -2.13
C LEU A 291 7.86 42.55 -3.02
N LEU A 292 7.15 43.47 -3.67
CA LEU A 292 7.75 44.57 -4.42
C LEU A 292 8.61 45.47 -3.51
N GLN A 293 8.15 45.76 -2.29
CA GLN A 293 8.84 46.64 -1.32
C GLN A 293 9.94 45.93 -0.51
N ARG A 294 9.83 44.61 -0.30
CA ARG A 294 10.79 43.84 0.49
C ARG A 294 12.20 43.93 -0.08
N ASP A 295 13.20 43.88 0.80
CA ASP A 295 14.60 43.96 0.41
C ASP A 295 15.00 42.81 -0.53
N THR A 296 15.91 43.11 -1.45
CA THR A 296 16.43 42.16 -2.45
C THR A 296 17.06 40.93 -1.80
N LYS A 297 17.69 41.11 -0.62
CA LYS A 297 18.32 40.06 0.19
C LYS A 297 17.32 39.08 0.79
N VAL A 298 16.09 39.50 1.08
CA VAL A 298 15.03 38.65 1.64
C VAL A 298 14.02 38.20 0.59
N GLY A 299 14.41 38.23 -0.69
CA GLY A 299 13.61 37.73 -1.81
C GLY A 299 12.64 38.74 -2.42
N GLY A 300 12.64 40.01 -2.01
CA GLY A 300 11.84 41.07 -2.62
C GLY A 300 12.56 41.79 -3.77
N LEU A 301 12.01 42.92 -4.21
CA LEU A 301 12.57 43.75 -5.29
C LEU A 301 13.21 45.06 -4.81
N GLY A 302 13.05 45.41 -3.53
CA GLY A 302 13.66 46.58 -2.90
C GLY A 302 13.14 47.91 -3.43
N LEU A 303 11.93 47.94 -3.98
CA LEU A 303 11.34 49.15 -4.57
C LEU A 303 10.88 50.11 -3.48
N SER A 304 10.96 51.42 -3.76
CA SER A 304 10.34 52.42 -2.90
C SER A 304 8.82 52.25 -2.86
N ARG A 305 8.17 52.79 -1.83
CA ARG A 305 6.71 52.65 -1.66
C ARG A 305 5.94 53.15 -2.88
N GLU A 306 6.33 54.30 -3.42
CA GLU A 306 5.71 54.92 -4.59
C GLU A 306 5.91 54.08 -5.86
N GLU A 307 7.11 53.54 -6.07
CA GLU A 307 7.42 52.68 -7.21
C GLU A 307 6.70 51.33 -7.14
N ALA A 308 6.63 50.75 -5.94
CA ALA A 308 5.89 49.52 -5.71
C ALA A 308 4.37 49.71 -5.90
N ASP A 309 3.81 50.85 -5.48
CA ASP A 309 2.40 51.16 -5.69
C ASP A 309 2.08 51.37 -7.17
N GLY A 310 2.92 52.09 -7.92
CA GLY A 310 2.78 52.27 -9.37
C GLY A 310 2.89 50.94 -10.12
N MET A 311 3.88 50.11 -9.78
CA MET A 311 4.08 48.81 -10.42
C MET A 311 2.95 47.83 -10.08
N ALA A 312 2.48 47.81 -8.83
CA ALA A 312 1.34 47.00 -8.43
C ALA A 312 0.07 47.40 -9.20
N ALA A 313 -0.18 48.70 -9.41
CA ALA A 313 -1.34 49.18 -10.16
C ALA A 313 -1.34 48.67 -11.62
N VAL A 314 -0.17 48.67 -12.28
CA VAL A 314 -0.01 48.12 -13.64
C VAL A 314 -0.29 46.61 -13.67
N ILE A 315 0.24 45.86 -12.69
CA ILE A 315 0.03 44.41 -12.60
C ILE A 315 -1.45 44.07 -12.32
N GLU A 316 -2.12 44.85 -11.46
CA GLU A 316 -3.54 44.64 -11.18
C GLU A 316 -4.44 44.96 -12.38
N SER A 317 -4.13 46.01 -13.16
CA SER A 317 -4.83 46.29 -14.41
C SER A 317 -4.65 45.14 -15.42
N ALA A 318 -3.42 44.64 -15.58
CA ALA A 318 -3.16 43.48 -16.45
C ALA A 318 -3.89 42.22 -15.95
N TYR A 319 -3.95 41.99 -14.64
CA TYR A 319 -4.72 40.88 -14.05
C TYR A 319 -6.21 40.98 -14.37
N GLN A 320 -6.83 42.15 -14.18
CA GLN A 320 -8.25 42.33 -14.45
C GLN A 320 -8.60 42.08 -15.93
N GLU A 321 -7.72 42.49 -16.85
CA GLU A 321 -7.93 42.36 -18.29
C GLU A 321 -7.69 40.94 -18.82
N THR A 322 -6.75 40.19 -18.23
CA THR A 322 -6.29 38.89 -18.76
C THR A 322 -6.83 37.68 -18.02
N ARG A 323 -7.34 37.85 -16.78
CA ARG A 323 -7.83 36.75 -15.92
C ARG A 323 -8.82 35.83 -16.62
N ALA A 324 -9.81 36.40 -17.32
CA ALA A 324 -10.84 35.60 -17.98
C ALA A 324 -10.27 34.69 -19.09
N ALA A 325 -9.27 35.16 -19.82
CA ALA A 325 -8.61 34.39 -20.88
C ALA A 325 -7.74 33.26 -20.29
N ILE A 326 -6.98 33.57 -19.24
CA ILE A 326 -6.14 32.59 -18.52
C ILE A 326 -7.02 31.49 -17.92
N GLU A 327 -8.11 31.86 -17.22
CA GLU A 327 -9.04 30.87 -16.63
C GLU A 327 -9.71 29.98 -17.68
N GLN A 328 -10.05 30.53 -18.86
CA GLN A 328 -10.62 29.73 -19.95
C GLN A 328 -9.63 28.75 -20.55
N GLU A 329 -8.37 29.14 -20.74
CA GLU A 329 -7.32 28.26 -21.24
C GLU A 329 -7.01 27.13 -20.23
N GLU A 330 -6.91 27.48 -18.94
CA GLU A 330 -6.67 26.52 -17.86
C GLU A 330 -7.83 25.53 -17.71
N ARG A 331 -9.09 26.01 -17.77
CA ARG A 331 -10.28 25.13 -17.78
C ARG A 331 -10.27 24.16 -18.96
N LYS A 332 -9.96 24.63 -20.17
CA LYS A 332 -9.88 23.77 -21.36
C LYS A 332 -8.80 22.71 -21.23
N LYS A 333 -7.62 23.07 -20.68
CA LYS A 333 -6.54 22.11 -20.40
C LYS A 333 -6.94 21.09 -19.33
N PHE A 334 -7.64 21.52 -18.29
CA PHE A 334 -8.12 20.61 -17.25
C PHE A 334 -9.21 19.66 -17.78
N GLU A 335 -10.14 20.17 -18.59
CA GLU A 335 -11.20 19.38 -19.22
C GLU A 335 -10.63 18.35 -20.21
N SER A 336 -9.62 18.70 -21.00
CA SER A 336 -8.96 17.76 -21.92
C SER A 336 -8.20 16.67 -21.18
N GLN A 337 -7.48 17.02 -20.10
CA GLN A 337 -6.81 16.05 -19.22
C GLN A 337 -7.79 15.09 -18.55
N LEU A 338 -8.93 15.61 -18.06
CA LEU A 338 -9.96 14.79 -17.43
C LEU A 338 -10.63 13.85 -18.44
N ALA A 339 -10.87 14.33 -19.67
CA ALA A 339 -11.40 13.51 -20.76
C ALA A 339 -10.43 12.38 -21.15
N GLU A 340 -9.13 12.66 -21.22
CA GLU A 340 -8.12 11.66 -21.52
C GLU A 340 -8.01 10.61 -20.40
N GLN A 341 -8.02 11.03 -19.13
CA GLN A 341 -8.03 10.10 -18.00
C GLN A 341 -9.27 9.20 -18.01
N LYS A 342 -10.46 9.77 -18.25
CA LYS A 342 -11.70 8.99 -18.38
C LYS A 342 -11.62 7.97 -19.51
N ARG A 343 -11.04 8.34 -20.65
CA ARG A 343 -10.82 7.43 -21.78
C ARG A 343 -9.91 6.25 -21.39
N LYS A 344 -8.80 6.53 -20.71
CA LYS A 344 -7.86 5.49 -20.23
C LYS A 344 -8.51 4.55 -19.20
N ILE A 345 -9.35 5.08 -18.32
CA ILE A 345 -10.10 4.26 -17.34
C ILE A 345 -11.10 3.35 -18.04
N GLU A 346 -11.86 3.88 -19.01
CA GLU A 346 -12.84 3.09 -19.75
C GLU A 346 -12.17 2.01 -20.62
N GLU A 347 -11.04 2.33 -21.24
CA GLU A 347 -10.24 1.39 -22.02
C GLU A 347 -9.69 0.23 -21.16
N ARG A 348 -9.15 0.53 -19.98
CA ARG A 348 -8.74 -0.50 -19.01
C ARG A 348 -9.91 -1.36 -18.56
N ARG A 349 -11.06 -0.75 -18.26
CA ARG A 349 -12.28 -1.46 -17.85
C ARG A 349 -12.78 -2.41 -18.94
N GLN A 350 -12.70 -2.00 -20.20
CA GLN A 350 -13.04 -2.85 -21.35
C GLN A 350 -12.06 -4.02 -21.49
N GLN A 351 -10.76 -3.76 -21.42
CA GLN A 351 -9.72 -4.80 -21.47
C GLN A 351 -9.88 -5.81 -20.33
N GLU A 352 -10.05 -5.34 -19.08
CA GLU A 352 -10.32 -6.19 -17.92
C GLU A 352 -11.59 -7.03 -18.13
N SER A 353 -12.67 -6.45 -18.66
CA SER A 353 -13.92 -7.19 -18.92
C SER A 353 -13.76 -8.28 -19.98
N GLU A 354 -12.95 -8.03 -21.01
CA GLU A 354 -12.64 -8.99 -22.07
C GLU A 354 -11.73 -10.12 -21.57
N GLU A 355 -10.73 -9.79 -20.75
CA GLU A 355 -9.86 -10.76 -20.10
C GLU A 355 -10.64 -11.64 -19.10
N HIS A 356 -11.51 -11.03 -18.29
CA HIS A 356 -12.42 -11.76 -17.40
C HIS A 356 -13.38 -12.67 -18.17
N ALA A 357 -13.90 -12.23 -19.31
CA ALA A 357 -14.74 -13.05 -20.17
C ALA A 357 -13.97 -14.25 -20.76
N ARG A 358 -12.73 -14.05 -21.23
CA ARG A 358 -11.86 -15.12 -21.73
C ARG A 358 -11.49 -16.11 -20.64
N TRP A 359 -11.13 -15.62 -19.46
CA TRP A 359 -10.83 -16.44 -18.28
C TRP A 359 -12.05 -17.30 -17.87
N TYR A 360 -13.26 -16.75 -17.91
CA TYR A 360 -14.48 -17.49 -17.59
C TYR A 360 -14.77 -18.60 -18.61
N GLN A 361 -14.56 -18.33 -19.90
CA GLN A 361 -14.69 -19.34 -20.96
C GLN A 361 -13.67 -20.47 -20.81
N GLU A 362 -12.42 -20.16 -20.47
CA GLU A 362 -11.40 -21.17 -20.22
C GLU A 362 -11.70 -22.01 -18.98
N LYS A 363 -12.18 -21.40 -17.89
CA LYS A 363 -12.61 -22.12 -16.68
C LYS A 363 -13.76 -23.08 -16.96
N ILE A 364 -14.75 -22.68 -17.77
CA ILE A 364 -15.84 -23.57 -18.17
C ILE A 364 -15.31 -24.74 -18.98
N LYS A 365 -14.42 -24.51 -19.96
CA LYS A 365 -13.81 -25.58 -20.76
C LYS A 365 -13.01 -26.55 -19.90
N LYS A 366 -12.16 -26.05 -19.00
CA LYS A 366 -11.39 -26.89 -18.05
C LYS A 366 -12.31 -27.72 -17.15
N ARG A 367 -13.39 -27.12 -16.64
CA ARG A 367 -14.38 -27.84 -15.82
C ARG A 367 -15.11 -28.94 -16.61
N GLN A 368 -15.47 -28.68 -17.86
CA GLN A 368 -16.10 -29.69 -18.74
C GLN A 368 -15.14 -30.85 -19.04
N VAL A 369 -13.87 -30.57 -19.33
CA VAL A 369 -12.83 -31.59 -19.54
C VAL A 369 -12.66 -32.44 -18.28
N GLN A 370 -12.53 -31.81 -17.12
CA GLN A 370 -12.40 -32.51 -15.83
C GLN A 370 -13.63 -33.37 -15.51
N GLU A 371 -14.84 -32.89 -15.81
CA GLU A 371 -16.07 -33.67 -15.62
C GLU A 371 -16.15 -34.86 -16.58
N THR A 372 -15.66 -34.71 -17.83
CA THR A 372 -15.56 -35.84 -18.77
C THR A 372 -14.53 -36.88 -18.33
N GLU A 373 -13.37 -36.46 -17.84
CA GLU A 373 -12.32 -37.34 -17.32
C GLU A 373 -12.80 -38.10 -16.06
N GLN A 374 -13.48 -37.42 -15.13
CA GLN A 374 -14.07 -38.06 -13.96
C GLN A 374 -15.14 -39.09 -14.33
N ARG A 375 -15.97 -38.82 -15.34
CA ARG A 375 -16.95 -39.79 -15.85
C ARG A 375 -16.29 -41.00 -16.49
N GLN A 376 -15.22 -40.81 -17.26
CA GLN A 376 -14.46 -41.91 -17.87
C GLN A 376 -13.75 -42.75 -16.81
N PHE A 377 -13.15 -42.11 -15.81
CA PHE A 377 -12.52 -42.76 -14.66
C PHE A 377 -13.53 -43.58 -13.85
N ALA A 378 -14.69 -43.01 -13.54
CA ALA A 378 -15.77 -43.74 -12.84
C ALA A 378 -16.27 -44.96 -13.63
N GLN A 379 -16.33 -44.86 -14.97
CA GLN A 379 -16.68 -46.00 -15.83
C GLN A 379 -15.57 -47.07 -15.86
N ALA A 380 -14.31 -46.68 -15.87
CA ALA A 380 -13.17 -47.59 -15.82
C ALA A 380 -13.11 -48.35 -14.48
N VAL A 381 -13.24 -47.64 -13.36
CA VAL A 381 -13.30 -48.23 -12.02
C VAL A 381 -14.47 -49.22 -11.89
N LYS A 382 -15.65 -48.86 -12.42
CA LYS A 382 -16.81 -49.76 -12.40
C LYS A 382 -16.61 -51.02 -13.27
N LYS A 383 -15.81 -50.93 -14.32
CA LYS A 383 -15.46 -52.07 -15.19
C LYS A 383 -14.44 -52.98 -14.49
N GLU A 384 -13.43 -52.42 -13.83
CA GLU A 384 -12.45 -53.19 -13.05
C GLU A 384 -13.07 -53.87 -11.83
N LEU A 385 -13.97 -53.19 -11.10
CA LEU A 385 -14.65 -53.75 -9.94
C LEU A 385 -15.58 -54.93 -10.31
N LYS A 386 -16.14 -54.94 -11.52
CA LYS A 386 -16.89 -56.07 -12.08
C LYS A 386 -16.02 -57.27 -12.48
N THR A 387 -14.72 -57.06 -12.64
CA THR A 387 -13.79 -58.10 -13.12
C THR A 387 -13.07 -58.80 -11.95
N GLN A 388 -13.08 -58.22 -10.73
CA GLN A 388 -12.41 -58.78 -9.54
C GLN A 388 -13.32 -59.45 -8.50
N VAL A 389 -14.64 -59.49 -8.68
CA VAL A 389 -15.54 -60.23 -7.76
C VAL A 389 -16.30 -61.30 -8.52
N GLY A 390 -15.64 -62.46 -8.67
CA GLY A 390 -16.28 -63.72 -8.98
C GLY A 390 -16.16 -64.66 -7.78
N HIS A 391 -17.22 -64.78 -6.97
CA HIS A 391 -17.74 -66.05 -6.45
C HIS A 391 -19.05 -65.81 -5.65
N PRO A 392 -20.01 -66.76 -5.71
CA PRO A 392 -21.37 -66.58 -5.23
C PRO A 392 -21.49 -66.91 -3.73
N LEU A 393 -21.84 -65.91 -2.93
CA LEU A 393 -22.35 -66.11 -1.58
C LEU A 393 -23.67 -65.35 -1.46
N ASP A 394 -24.75 -65.95 -1.94
CA ASP A 394 -26.07 -65.60 -1.41
C ASP A 394 -27.01 -66.80 -1.49
N GLY A 395 -27.41 -67.29 -0.33
CA GLY A 395 -28.25 -68.50 -0.22
C GLY A 395 -28.29 -69.10 1.18
N LYS A 396 -27.26 -68.89 2.01
CA LYS A 396 -27.27 -69.34 3.41
C LYS A 396 -27.73 -68.27 4.40
N ASP A 397 -27.56 -66.98 4.09
CA ASP A 397 -27.98 -65.89 4.99
C ASP A 397 -29.49 -65.59 4.90
N ALA A 398 -30.12 -65.83 3.74
CA ALA A 398 -31.57 -65.76 3.58
C ALA A 398 -32.33 -66.86 4.35
N ALA A 399 -31.67 -67.97 4.70
CA ALA A 399 -32.27 -69.05 5.48
C ALA A 399 -32.24 -68.74 7.00
N LEU A 400 -31.21 -68.01 7.47
CA LEU A 400 -31.10 -67.58 8.86
C LEU A 400 -32.10 -66.46 9.20
N GLU A 401 -32.36 -65.54 8.26
CA GLU A 401 -33.36 -64.48 8.43
C GLU A 401 -34.80 -65.02 8.47
N ARG A 402 -35.12 -66.04 7.65
CA ARG A 402 -36.44 -66.72 7.66
C ARG A 402 -36.70 -67.50 8.95
N SER A 403 -35.65 -68.03 9.58
CA SER A 403 -35.75 -68.71 10.87
C SER A 403 -36.05 -67.76 12.03
N LYS A 404 -35.67 -66.47 11.92
CA LYS A 404 -35.73 -65.53 13.04
C LYS A 404 -36.97 -64.62 13.01
N TYR A 405 -37.54 -64.33 11.85
CA TYR A 405 -38.63 -63.35 11.72
C TYR A 405 -39.93 -63.85 11.08
N GLY A 406 -40.00 -65.13 10.69
CA GLY A 406 -41.21 -65.67 10.06
C GLY A 406 -41.56 -65.02 8.72
N ARG A 407 -42.56 -65.57 8.03
CA ARG A 407 -42.97 -65.10 6.69
C ARG A 407 -43.80 -63.82 6.82
N LEU A 408 -43.20 -62.66 6.55
CA LEU A 408 -43.92 -61.38 6.47
C LEU A 408 -44.95 -61.45 5.34
N VAL A 409 -46.22 -61.27 5.70
CA VAL A 409 -47.38 -61.25 4.79
C VAL A 409 -47.68 -59.80 4.44
N PRO A 410 -47.94 -59.45 3.16
CA PRO A 410 -48.39 -58.11 2.80
C PRO A 410 -49.86 -57.94 3.23
N VAL A 411 -50.16 -56.90 4.01
CA VAL A 411 -51.55 -56.51 4.29
C VAL A 411 -52.04 -55.68 3.11
N THR A 412 -52.81 -56.32 2.23
CA THR A 412 -53.51 -55.64 1.13
C THR A 412 -55.00 -55.54 1.41
N GLY A 413 -55.47 -54.29 1.43
CA GLY A 413 -56.74 -53.82 0.88
C GLY A 413 -57.93 -53.81 1.85
N ALA A 414 -58.90 -52.89 1.75
CA ALA A 414 -59.08 -51.69 0.94
C ALA A 414 -60.37 -51.02 1.44
N VAL A 415 -60.40 -49.70 1.65
CA VAL A 415 -61.65 -48.88 1.61
C VAL A 415 -61.31 -47.45 1.12
N GLN A 416 -62.25 -46.93 0.34
CA GLN A 416 -62.33 -45.74 -0.50
C GLN A 416 -62.03 -44.38 0.18
N PRO A 417 -61.75 -43.30 -0.61
CA PRO A 417 -61.47 -41.98 -0.07
C PRO A 417 -62.76 -41.17 0.14
N ALA A 418 -63.07 -40.87 1.40
CA ALA A 418 -64.10 -39.90 1.78
C ALA A 418 -63.66 -39.12 3.03
N ASP A 419 -63.24 -37.89 2.78
CA ASP A 419 -63.66 -36.64 3.42
C ASP A 419 -63.71 -36.52 4.97
N LYS A 420 -62.96 -35.51 5.46
CA LYS A 420 -63.04 -34.79 6.77
C LYS A 420 -62.44 -35.52 7.99
N LEU A 421 -61.62 -34.87 8.83
CA LEU A 421 -62.02 -33.71 9.63
C LEU A 421 -60.87 -32.72 9.88
N GLU A 422 -61.17 -31.50 9.46
CA GLU A 422 -60.53 -30.26 9.86
C GLU A 422 -60.84 -29.91 11.33
N ARG A 423 -60.02 -28.99 11.85
CA ARG A 423 -60.12 -28.18 13.09
C ARG A 423 -61.51 -28.06 13.76
N PRO A 424 -61.52 -27.77 15.07
CA PRO A 424 -62.43 -26.75 15.61
C PRO A 424 -61.70 -25.56 16.27
N THR A 425 -61.81 -24.45 15.57
CA THR A 425 -62.05 -23.05 15.95
C THR A 425 -62.37 -22.69 17.42
N VAL A 426 -61.70 -21.63 17.90
CA VAL A 426 -62.31 -20.43 18.51
C VAL A 426 -61.35 -19.26 18.19
N LEU A 427 -61.71 -18.10 17.65
CA LEU A 427 -62.79 -17.20 18.04
C LEU A 427 -63.14 -16.31 16.83
N GLY A 428 -64.42 -16.08 16.59
CA GLY A 428 -64.91 -15.27 15.47
C GLY A 428 -64.71 -13.77 15.65
N LEU A 429 -64.73 -13.06 14.52
CA LEU A 429 -65.39 -11.77 14.35
C LEU A 429 -65.57 -11.55 12.84
N ALA A 430 -66.82 -11.30 12.45
CA ALA A 430 -67.26 -11.19 11.07
C ALA A 430 -67.16 -9.75 10.55
N LYS A 431 -66.85 -9.65 9.24
CA LYS A 431 -67.41 -8.77 8.19
C LYS A 431 -67.50 -7.26 8.47
N ASP A 432 -66.84 -6.45 7.65
CA ASP A 432 -67.35 -5.97 6.34
C ASP A 432 -66.70 -4.62 5.91
N THR A 433 -66.52 -4.50 4.59
CA THR A 433 -66.48 -3.28 3.76
C THR A 433 -65.24 -2.35 3.67
N ARG A 434 -65.06 -1.92 2.42
CA ARG A 434 -64.07 -1.02 1.81
C ARG A 434 -64.28 0.47 2.19
N PRO A 435 -63.35 1.39 1.82
CA PRO A 435 -63.13 2.68 2.48
C PRO A 435 -64.09 3.78 2.01
N PRO A 436 -64.11 4.94 2.71
CA PRO A 436 -63.57 6.14 2.04
C PRO A 436 -62.93 7.22 2.95
N ALA A 437 -62.22 8.13 2.28
CA ALA A 437 -62.08 9.57 2.55
C ALA A 437 -61.09 10.10 3.64
N THR A 438 -60.03 10.76 3.16
CA THR A 438 -59.46 12.04 3.68
C THR A 438 -60.57 13.11 3.79
N PRO A 439 -60.44 14.25 4.52
CA PRO A 439 -59.23 14.96 4.99
C PRO A 439 -59.31 15.57 6.42
N GLY A 440 -58.21 16.12 6.97
CA GLY A 440 -58.32 17.09 8.07
C GLY A 440 -57.10 17.29 8.96
N ALA A 441 -56.48 18.46 8.80
CA ALA A 441 -55.44 19.10 9.60
C ALA A 441 -55.44 18.90 11.14
N GLY A 442 -54.24 18.89 11.73
CA GLY A 442 -54.03 19.19 13.16
C GLY A 442 -52.69 18.70 13.73
N VAL A 443 -51.74 19.60 13.93
CA VAL A 443 -50.45 19.44 14.65
C VAL A 443 -50.67 19.75 16.15
N PRO A 444 -49.75 19.44 17.10
CA PRO A 444 -49.40 18.18 17.78
C PRO A 444 -49.83 18.17 19.29
N PRO A 445 -49.53 17.11 20.07
CA PRO A 445 -48.70 17.36 21.26
C PRO A 445 -47.65 16.28 21.55
N ALA A 446 -46.60 16.69 22.28
CA ALA A 446 -45.38 15.93 22.58
C ALA A 446 -45.62 14.61 23.36
N PRO A 447 -44.83 13.54 23.08
CA PRO A 447 -44.89 12.34 23.90
C PRO A 447 -44.07 12.48 25.19
N VAL A 448 -44.77 12.24 26.30
CA VAL A 448 -44.22 12.00 27.64
C VAL A 448 -43.35 10.75 27.63
N VAL A 449 -42.07 10.90 27.97
CA VAL A 449 -41.12 9.79 28.16
C VAL A 449 -41.44 9.07 29.48
N LYS A 450 -41.78 7.77 29.40
CA LYS A 450 -41.86 6.88 30.57
C LYS A 450 -40.51 6.19 30.75
N VAL A 451 -39.86 6.44 31.88
CA VAL A 451 -38.63 5.74 32.34
C VAL A 451 -39.01 4.61 33.30
N SER A 452 -38.23 3.53 33.30
CA SER A 452 -38.47 2.29 34.04
C SER A 452 -38.18 2.40 35.54
N ALA A 453 -38.82 1.50 36.32
CA ALA A 453 -38.82 1.47 37.78
C ALA A 453 -37.43 1.33 38.45
N ALA A 454 -36.39 0.95 37.72
CA ALA A 454 -35.02 0.88 38.22
C ALA A 454 -34.37 2.26 38.44
N THR A 455 -34.93 3.34 37.87
CA THR A 455 -34.45 4.72 38.06
C THR A 455 -35.12 5.43 39.24
N ALA A 456 -36.13 4.81 39.88
CA ALA A 456 -36.88 5.39 40.99
C ALA A 456 -36.29 5.06 42.38
N GLU A 457 -35.44 4.04 42.52
CA GLU A 457 -34.97 3.57 43.82
C GLU A 457 -33.61 4.13 44.27
N LEU A 458 -32.89 4.89 43.44
CA LEU A 458 -31.58 5.45 43.83
C LEU A 458 -31.66 6.81 44.54
N LYS A 459 -32.87 7.32 44.84
CA LYS A 459 -33.08 8.73 45.24
C LYS A 459 -33.41 8.97 46.71
N GLN A 460 -33.13 8.03 47.61
CA GLN A 460 -33.36 8.24 49.04
C GLN A 460 -32.23 7.68 49.91
N ARG A 461 -31.28 8.55 50.28
CA ARG A 461 -30.78 8.69 51.67
C ARG A 461 -29.88 9.93 51.82
N PRO A 462 -30.07 10.76 52.87
CA PRO A 462 -29.26 11.94 53.15
C PRO A 462 -28.18 11.68 54.24
N GLY A 463 -27.09 12.46 54.19
CA GLY A 463 -26.39 12.96 55.40
C GLY A 463 -24.99 12.40 55.76
N ALA A 464 -23.96 13.15 55.33
CA ALA A 464 -22.69 13.56 55.99
C ALA A 464 -21.86 12.62 56.91
N VAL A 465 -20.54 12.52 56.64
CA VAL A 465 -19.33 12.86 57.47
C VAL A 465 -18.10 12.44 56.61
N SER A 466 -17.31 13.35 56.01
CA SER A 466 -16.13 14.12 56.45
C SER A 466 -14.74 13.46 56.27
N VAL A 467 -13.87 14.19 55.54
CA VAL A 467 -12.38 14.25 55.44
C VAL A 467 -11.54 13.01 55.07
N ASP A 468 -10.91 13.06 53.89
CA ASP A 468 -9.49 13.40 53.66
C ASP A 468 -8.86 12.55 52.52
N GLY A 469 -8.08 13.19 51.64
CA GLY A 469 -7.33 12.53 50.56
C GLY A 469 -7.94 12.68 49.15
N VAL A 470 -7.52 13.74 48.45
CA VAL A 470 -7.87 14.03 47.06
C VAL A 470 -7.31 12.95 46.10
N GLN A 471 -8.19 12.11 45.54
CA GLN A 471 -7.99 11.52 44.21
C GLN A 471 -9.10 12.02 43.28
N THR A 472 -8.77 13.02 42.48
CA THR A 472 -9.64 13.59 41.46
C THR A 472 -9.77 12.60 40.30
N ILE A 473 -10.81 11.75 40.30
CA ILE A 473 -11.34 11.18 39.06
C ILE A 473 -12.30 12.23 38.47
N ARG A 474 -11.75 13.12 37.64
CA ARG A 474 -12.50 13.94 36.68
C ARG A 474 -12.18 13.44 35.27
N SER A 475 -12.79 12.34 34.84
CA SER A 475 -12.77 11.92 33.45
C SER A 475 -13.88 12.64 32.69
N GLY A 476 -13.54 13.79 32.09
CA GLY A 476 -14.50 14.54 31.27
C GLY A 476 -13.97 15.82 30.62
N ALA A 477 -12.66 16.07 30.60
CA ALA A 477 -12.08 17.14 29.77
C ALA A 477 -11.62 16.53 28.43
N PRO A 478 -11.92 17.15 27.27
CA PRO A 478 -11.41 16.69 25.98
C PRO A 478 -9.88 16.77 26.00
N LYS A 479 -9.22 15.61 25.91
CA LYS A 479 -7.78 15.54 25.71
C LYS A 479 -7.49 16.09 24.31
N LEU A 480 -6.67 17.14 24.21
CA LEU A 480 -6.09 17.53 22.93
C LEU A 480 -5.17 16.40 22.48
N HIS A 481 -5.59 15.67 21.46
CA HIS A 481 -4.77 14.69 20.76
C HIS A 481 -4.22 15.36 19.49
N GLY A 482 -2.98 15.06 19.09
CA GLY A 482 -2.45 15.51 17.81
C GLY A 482 -3.20 14.83 16.65
N LEU A 483 -3.12 15.37 15.43
CA LEU A 483 -3.84 14.83 14.26
C LEU A 483 -3.55 13.34 14.01
N ILE A 484 -2.32 12.90 14.25
CA ILE A 484 -1.92 11.49 14.14
C ILE A 484 -2.63 10.61 15.19
N ASP A 485 -2.75 11.10 16.43
CA ASP A 485 -3.44 10.39 17.50
C ASP A 485 -4.96 10.37 17.28
N GLU A 486 -5.54 11.43 16.71
CA GLU A 486 -6.95 11.46 16.30
C GLU A 486 -7.23 10.42 15.20
N LEU A 487 -6.37 10.34 14.18
CA LEU A 487 -6.48 9.33 13.12
C LEU A 487 -6.30 7.91 13.68
N ARG A 488 -5.33 7.70 14.58
CA ARG A 488 -5.08 6.41 15.24
C ARG A 488 -6.25 5.96 16.10
N GLY A 489 -6.85 6.90 16.83
CA GLY A 489 -7.97 6.66 17.73
C GLY A 489 -9.34 6.60 17.06
N MET A 490 -9.42 6.68 15.73
CA MET A 490 -10.71 6.80 15.05
C MET A 490 -11.62 5.59 15.28
N THR A 491 -12.80 5.84 15.83
CA THR A 491 -13.87 4.83 16.00
C THR A 491 -15.02 5.08 15.03
N LEU A 492 -15.89 4.09 14.82
CA LEU A 492 -17.11 4.25 14.02
C LEU A 492 -17.99 5.40 14.52
N SER A 493 -18.11 5.54 15.84
CA SER A 493 -18.85 6.65 16.45
C SER A 493 -18.16 8.00 16.25
N GLY A 494 -16.82 8.04 16.25
CA GLY A 494 -16.04 9.23 15.95
C GLY A 494 -16.20 9.65 14.49
N PHE A 495 -16.14 8.70 13.57
CA PHE A 495 -16.35 8.94 12.14
C PHE A 495 -17.71 9.56 11.85
N ARG A 496 -18.80 8.99 12.39
CA ARG A 496 -20.16 9.56 12.26
C ARG A 496 -20.34 10.94 12.89
N ARG A 497 -19.42 11.38 13.77
CA ARG A 497 -19.43 12.70 14.39
C ARG A 497 -18.60 13.73 13.62
N LEU A 498 -17.68 13.31 12.75
CA LEU A 498 -16.82 14.21 11.98
C LEU A 498 -17.58 15.00 10.92
N GLY A 499 -18.64 14.42 10.36
CA GLY A 499 -19.47 15.02 9.33
C GLY A 499 -20.92 14.58 9.43
N LYS A 500 -21.83 15.34 8.83
CA LYS A 500 -23.25 14.99 8.79
C LYS A 500 -23.49 13.81 7.83
N GLU A 501 -22.74 13.78 6.74
CA GLU A 501 -22.73 12.68 5.78
C GLU A 501 -21.39 11.91 5.82
N PRO A 502 -21.36 10.63 5.42
CA PRO A 502 -20.11 9.85 5.37
C PRO A 502 -19.04 10.52 4.50
N LYS A 503 -19.44 11.17 3.41
CA LYS A 503 -18.55 11.91 2.50
C LYS A 503 -17.86 13.10 3.20
N ASP A 504 -18.59 13.83 4.04
CA ASP A 504 -18.03 14.94 4.82
C ASP A 504 -16.98 14.46 5.82
N SER A 505 -17.24 13.30 6.43
CA SER A 505 -16.32 12.68 7.39
C SER A 505 -15.00 12.28 6.72
N VAL A 506 -15.09 11.71 5.51
CA VAL A 506 -13.92 11.41 4.66
C VAL A 506 -13.18 12.68 4.24
N ASN A 507 -13.88 13.74 3.84
CA ASN A 507 -13.24 15.01 3.50
C ASN A 507 -12.44 15.57 4.67
N ARG A 508 -12.94 15.43 5.91
CA ARG A 508 -12.25 15.88 7.11
C ARG A 508 -11.00 15.05 7.43
N ILE A 509 -11.06 13.73 7.21
CA ILE A 509 -9.88 12.86 7.29
C ILE A 509 -8.83 13.25 6.24
N ASN A 510 -9.26 13.54 5.00
CA ASN A 510 -8.35 14.02 3.96
C ASN A 510 -7.72 15.38 4.30
N GLN A 511 -8.47 16.28 4.93
CA GLN A 511 -7.92 17.53 5.44
C GLN A 511 -6.84 17.27 6.49
N TYR A 512 -7.06 16.34 7.44
CA TYR A 512 -6.06 15.99 8.43
C TYR A 512 -4.77 15.48 7.78
N LEU A 513 -4.88 14.63 6.77
CA LEU A 513 -3.74 14.12 6.01
C LEU A 513 -3.05 15.22 5.18
N SER A 514 -3.80 16.18 4.64
CA SER A 514 -3.24 17.35 3.94
C SER A 514 -2.44 18.24 4.88
N THR A 515 -2.99 18.55 6.06
CA THR A 515 -2.29 19.34 7.08
C THR A 515 -1.00 18.65 7.52
N LEU A 516 -1.03 17.34 7.76
CA LEU A 516 0.19 16.57 8.06
C LEU A 516 1.20 16.62 6.91
N ASN A 517 0.76 16.63 5.65
CA ASN A 517 1.63 16.75 4.50
C ASN A 517 2.30 18.13 4.38
N GLU A 518 1.56 19.19 4.72
CA GLU A 518 2.07 20.56 4.76
C GLU A 518 3.16 20.74 5.83
N GLU A 519 3.07 20.01 6.94
CA GLU A 519 4.11 19.96 7.97
C GLU A 519 5.35 19.19 7.50
N ALA A 520 5.16 17.95 7.06
CA ALA A 520 6.19 17.16 6.38
C ALA A 520 5.60 15.94 5.69
N PHE A 521 6.18 15.54 4.55
CA PHE A 521 5.77 14.30 3.88
C PHE A 521 5.83 13.07 4.80
N SER A 522 6.85 12.96 5.66
CA SER A 522 6.96 11.88 6.64
C SER A 522 5.81 11.86 7.67
N GLN A 523 5.26 13.02 8.04
CA GLN A 523 4.10 13.13 8.93
C GLN A 523 2.82 12.64 8.24
N LYS A 524 2.64 12.92 6.95
CA LYS A 524 1.55 12.33 6.15
C LYS A 524 1.63 10.79 6.14
N VAL A 525 2.83 10.23 5.93
CA VAL A 525 3.04 8.77 5.96
C VAL A 525 2.68 8.19 7.34
N GLN A 526 3.09 8.85 8.42
CA GLN A 526 2.71 8.43 9.78
C GLN A 526 1.20 8.55 10.02
N GLY A 527 0.55 9.58 9.49
CA GLY A 527 -0.90 9.76 9.54
C GLY A 527 -1.67 8.66 8.81
N ILE A 528 -1.22 8.25 7.63
CA ILE A 528 -1.82 7.15 6.87
C ILE A 528 -1.67 5.83 7.64
N LYS A 529 -0.47 5.53 8.19
CA LYS A 529 -0.26 4.35 9.04
C LYS A 529 -1.15 4.37 10.29
N ALA A 530 -1.29 5.53 10.93
CA ALA A 530 -2.17 5.70 12.08
C ALA A 530 -3.64 5.43 11.72
N TRP A 531 -4.14 5.99 10.61
CA TRP A 531 -5.48 5.73 10.08
C TRP A 531 -5.72 4.24 9.79
N GLN A 532 -4.78 3.58 9.10
CA GLN A 532 -4.87 2.15 8.77
C GLN A 532 -4.91 1.26 10.03
N SER A 533 -4.28 1.70 11.12
CA SER A 533 -4.28 0.99 12.40
C SER A 533 -5.51 1.27 13.29
N SER A 534 -6.42 2.15 12.85
CA SER A 534 -7.52 2.65 13.67
C SER A 534 -8.59 1.58 13.98
N PRO A 535 -9.30 1.68 15.12
CA PRO A 535 -10.42 0.80 15.44
C PRO A 535 -11.49 0.72 14.35
N LEU A 536 -11.78 1.83 13.66
CA LEU A 536 -12.69 1.86 12.52
C LEU A 536 -12.19 1.00 11.35
N MET A 537 -10.91 1.10 11.03
CA MET A 537 -10.33 0.33 9.93
C MET A 537 -10.33 -1.17 10.22
N ARG A 538 -10.17 -1.57 11.49
CA ARG A 538 -10.32 -2.98 11.89
C ARG A 538 -11.73 -3.51 11.62
N VAL A 539 -12.76 -2.74 11.98
CA VAL A 539 -14.16 -3.12 11.67
C VAL A 539 -14.38 -3.26 10.17
N TYR A 540 -13.79 -2.37 9.36
CA TYR A 540 -13.84 -2.48 7.90
C TYR A 540 -13.14 -3.75 7.39
N LEU A 541 -11.91 -4.01 7.83
CA LEU A 541 -11.13 -5.18 7.40
C LEU A 541 -11.78 -6.50 7.82
N ASP A 542 -12.38 -6.55 9.02
CA ASP A 542 -13.12 -7.73 9.49
C ASP A 542 -14.29 -8.07 8.57
N LEU A 543 -15.06 -7.05 8.14
CA LEU A 543 -16.13 -7.22 7.16
C LEU A 543 -15.61 -7.70 5.80
N VAL A 544 -14.47 -7.18 5.35
CA VAL A 544 -13.82 -7.58 4.09
C VAL A 544 -13.38 -9.04 4.17
N THR A 545 -12.71 -9.44 5.25
CA THR A 545 -12.31 -10.83 5.48
C THR A 545 -13.51 -11.77 5.50
N GLU A 546 -14.61 -11.35 6.14
CA GLU A 546 -15.83 -12.14 6.18
C GLU A 546 -16.53 -12.24 4.81
N SER A 547 -16.46 -11.18 3.99
CA SER A 547 -16.90 -11.17 2.59
C SER A 547 -16.20 -12.21 1.74
N PHE A 548 -14.87 -12.30 1.87
CA PHE A 548 -14.09 -13.33 1.19
C PHE A 548 -14.39 -14.74 1.71
N LYS A 549 -14.53 -14.92 3.03
CA LYS A 549 -14.84 -16.24 3.64
C LYS A 549 -16.21 -16.77 3.21
N GLN A 550 -17.21 -15.90 3.10
CA GLN A 550 -18.58 -16.30 2.77
C GLN A 550 -18.92 -16.21 1.28
N GLY A 551 -18.04 -15.61 0.46
CA GLY A 551 -18.29 -15.35 -0.96
C GLY A 551 -19.48 -14.41 -1.22
N LYS A 552 -19.82 -13.54 -0.26
CA LYS A 552 -20.96 -12.62 -0.34
C LYS A 552 -20.48 -11.18 -0.46
N PRO A 553 -21.20 -10.30 -1.21
CA PRO A 553 -20.84 -8.89 -1.31
C PRO A 553 -20.74 -8.21 0.06
N LEU A 554 -19.73 -7.37 0.23
CA LEU A 554 -19.41 -6.68 1.50
C LEU A 554 -20.62 -5.94 2.09
N ALA A 555 -21.38 -5.22 1.26
CA ALA A 555 -22.58 -4.51 1.67
C ALA A 555 -23.66 -5.45 2.24
N ALA A 556 -23.81 -6.64 1.68
CA ALA A 556 -24.81 -7.62 2.14
C ALA A 556 -24.44 -8.19 3.53
N ILE A 557 -23.15 -8.36 3.82
CA ILE A 557 -22.68 -8.81 5.15
C ILE A 557 -22.86 -7.73 6.20
N ALA A 558 -22.52 -6.48 5.85
CA ALA A 558 -22.71 -5.35 6.74
C ALA A 558 -24.20 -5.14 7.07
N GLU A 559 -25.08 -5.24 6.07
CA GLU A 559 -26.54 -5.17 6.27
C GLU A 559 -27.06 -6.33 7.13
N ALA A 560 -26.59 -7.56 6.90
CA ALA A 560 -26.97 -8.72 7.72
C ALA A 560 -26.57 -8.56 9.19
N LYS A 561 -25.35 -8.07 9.45
CA LYS A 561 -24.87 -7.78 10.81
C LYS A 561 -25.65 -6.65 11.48
N ARG A 562 -26.01 -5.61 10.72
CA ARG A 562 -26.90 -4.55 11.23
C ARG A 562 -28.30 -5.06 11.52
N ALA A 563 -28.84 -5.95 10.69
CA ALA A 563 -30.13 -6.59 10.93
C ALA A 563 -30.11 -7.48 12.19
N ALA A 564 -28.95 -8.05 12.52
CA ALA A 564 -28.70 -8.77 13.77
C ALA A 564 -28.47 -7.85 14.99
N GLY A 565 -28.53 -6.52 14.83
CA GLY A 565 -28.38 -5.55 15.91
C GLY A 565 -26.94 -5.13 16.20
N GLU A 566 -25.95 -5.55 15.39
CA GLU A 566 -24.57 -5.11 15.54
C GLU A 566 -24.37 -3.68 15.03
N ASN A 567 -23.65 -2.86 15.81
CA ASN A 567 -23.29 -1.51 15.39
C ASN A 567 -22.09 -1.54 14.43
N THR A 568 -22.37 -1.73 13.14
CA THR A 568 -21.36 -1.79 12.07
C THR A 568 -21.61 -0.73 10.97
N LEU A 569 -20.73 -0.73 9.96
CA LEU A 569 -20.73 0.20 8.82
C LEU A 569 -22.01 0.09 7.98
N THR A 570 -22.51 1.21 7.48
CA THR A 570 -23.57 1.24 6.46
C THR A 570 -23.00 1.07 5.05
N LYS A 571 -23.87 0.82 4.07
CA LYS A 571 -23.48 0.77 2.65
C LYS A 571 -22.78 2.05 2.20
N ASP A 572 -23.34 3.21 2.54
CA ASP A 572 -22.78 4.51 2.15
C ASP A 572 -21.44 4.77 2.86
N GLU A 573 -21.30 4.35 4.12
CA GLU A 573 -20.04 4.43 4.87
C GLU A 573 -18.96 3.52 4.26
N LEU A 574 -19.33 2.32 3.81
CA LEU A 574 -18.41 1.40 3.12
C LEU A 574 -17.93 1.98 1.81
N GLU A 575 -18.82 2.53 0.99
CA GLU A 575 -18.46 3.10 -0.32
C GLU A 575 -17.45 4.24 -0.18
N VAL A 576 -17.67 5.16 0.76
CA VAL A 576 -16.74 6.27 0.96
C VAL A 576 -15.41 5.82 1.58
N LEU A 577 -15.41 4.79 2.45
CA LEU A 577 -14.19 4.26 3.03
C LEU A 577 -13.35 3.46 2.02
N ILE A 578 -13.99 2.72 1.11
CA ILE A 578 -13.30 2.05 -0.01
C ILE A 578 -12.60 3.10 -0.89
N ASN A 579 -13.33 4.14 -1.29
CA ASN A 579 -12.78 5.21 -2.11
C ASN A 579 -11.63 5.96 -1.40
N LEU A 580 -11.80 6.22 -0.11
CA LEU A 580 -10.78 6.84 0.72
C LEU A 580 -9.51 5.96 0.80
N ASN A 581 -9.65 4.67 1.08
CA ASN A 581 -8.49 3.76 1.16
C ASN A 581 -7.78 3.60 -0.19
N ASN A 582 -8.53 3.51 -1.30
CA ASN A 582 -7.96 3.46 -2.65
C ASN A 582 -7.15 4.73 -2.99
N SER A 583 -7.52 5.88 -2.42
CA SER A 583 -6.78 7.13 -2.60
C SER A 583 -5.49 7.24 -1.75
N MET A 584 -5.27 6.30 -0.82
CA MET A 584 -4.12 6.30 0.10
C MET A 584 -3.00 5.32 -0.27
N HIS A 585 -2.96 4.81 -1.50
CA HIS A 585 -1.83 3.99 -1.98
C HIS A 585 -0.59 4.84 -2.26
N PHE A 586 0.57 4.32 -1.86
CA PHE A 586 1.89 4.89 -2.17
C PHE A 586 2.43 4.31 -3.47
#